data_AF-A0A4S4KGI6-F1
#
_entry.id   AF-A0A4S4KGI6-F1
#
_cell.length_a   1.000
_cell.length_b   1.000
_cell.length_c   1.000
_cell.angle_alpha   90.00
_cell.angle_beta   90.00
_cell.angle_gamma   90.00
#
_symmetry.space_group_name_H-M   'P 1'
#
loop_
_entity.id
_entity.type
_entity.pdbx_description
1 polymer ?
#
loop_
_entity_poly.entity_id
_entity_poly.type
_entity_poly.pdbx_seq_one_letter_code
_entity_poly.pdbx_strand_id
1 'polypeptide(L)'
;MIFLGVILLLWVCSIRAAGARPPSYAAWAADSAIARGQGNGLDSNGQPTVSYEHGEFQWALRLLYERTGNKTYYDYIQKGVDNVLLPNGTVGGGYSLILSESDPVFLYLYTTTKEIKYKTAADEFRAQLDIHSRTAQGQFWHKIQYPNQGWLDGIYMGEVFYAAYTQMFQSHNQSAWVHVDVQQHNPNVCYYK
;
A
#
# COMPACT_ATOMS: atom_id res chain seq x y z
N MET A 1 14.09 -79.60 10.15
CA MET A 1 13.83 -78.51 9.18
C MET A 1 12.51 -77.85 9.57
N ILE A 2 12.54 -76.76 10.34
CA ILE A 2 11.36 -75.97 10.71
C ILE A 2 11.66 -74.55 10.26
N PHE A 3 11.00 -74.10 9.19
CA PHE A 3 11.07 -72.73 8.70
C PHE A 3 10.19 -71.85 9.61
N LEU A 4 10.81 -71.03 10.47
CA LEU A 4 10.11 -69.92 11.13
C LEU A 4 10.11 -68.72 10.18
N GLY A 5 8.97 -68.48 9.54
CA GLY A 5 8.72 -67.28 8.76
C GLY A 5 8.50 -66.07 9.69
N VAL A 6 9.35 -65.07 9.57
CA VAL A 6 9.18 -63.76 10.22
C VAL A 6 8.22 -62.94 9.36
N ILE A 7 6.99 -62.75 9.83
CA ILE A 7 6.03 -61.82 9.23
C ILE A 7 6.36 -60.43 9.75
N LEU A 8 6.98 -59.61 8.90
CA LEU A 8 7.22 -58.19 9.16
C LEU A 8 5.92 -57.41 8.94
N LEU A 9 5.18 -57.14 10.02
CA LEU A 9 4.03 -56.24 10.01
C LEU A 9 4.51 -54.79 9.85
N LEU A 10 4.55 -54.31 8.60
CA LEU A 10 4.69 -52.89 8.30
C LEU A 10 3.43 -52.16 8.73
N TRP A 11 3.48 -51.55 9.92
CA TRP A 11 2.47 -50.61 10.39
C TRP A 11 2.63 -49.32 9.59
N VAL A 12 1.96 -49.24 8.44
CA VAL A 12 1.83 -48.00 7.68
C VAL A 12 0.93 -47.07 8.48
N CYS A 13 1.56 -46.27 9.34
CA CYS A 13 0.90 -45.14 9.97
C CYS A 13 0.46 -44.22 8.82
N SER A 14 -0.82 -44.26 8.50
CA SER A 14 -1.43 -43.37 7.53
C SER A 14 -1.36 -41.97 8.14
N ILE A 15 -0.29 -41.22 7.84
CA ILE A 15 -0.24 -39.79 8.12
C ILE A 15 -1.35 -39.19 7.27
N ARG A 16 -2.53 -39.02 7.85
CA ARG A 16 -3.51 -38.08 7.32
C ARG A 16 -2.83 -36.73 7.38
N ALA A 17 -2.34 -36.25 6.25
CA ALA A 17 -2.08 -34.84 6.06
C ALA A 17 -3.44 -34.13 6.17
N ALA A 18 -3.90 -33.91 7.41
CA ALA A 18 -4.90 -32.91 7.67
C ALA A 18 -4.26 -31.60 7.20
N GLY A 19 -4.75 -31.05 6.10
CA GLY A 19 -4.31 -29.74 5.61
C GLY A 19 -4.51 -28.75 6.74
N ALA A 20 -3.46 -28.48 7.50
CA ALA A 20 -3.51 -27.62 8.66
C ALA A 20 -3.86 -26.22 8.14
N ARG A 21 -5.10 -25.78 8.38
CA ARG A 21 -5.51 -24.42 8.06
C ARG A 21 -4.60 -23.48 8.84
N PRO A 22 -4.09 -22.39 8.22
CA PRO A 22 -3.26 -21.46 8.95
C PRO A 22 -4.09 -20.87 10.10
N PRO A 23 -3.46 -20.57 11.26
CA PRO A 23 -4.14 -19.94 12.38
C PRO A 23 -4.71 -18.56 12.03
N SER A 24 -4.18 -17.92 10.98
CA SER A 24 -4.70 -16.70 10.39
C SER A 24 -4.43 -16.67 8.89
N TYR A 25 -5.49 -16.55 8.07
CA TYR A 25 -5.36 -16.35 6.63
C TYR A 25 -4.70 -15.03 6.27
N ALA A 26 -4.89 -13.97 7.06
CA ALA A 26 -4.26 -12.67 6.80
C ALA A 26 -2.73 -12.75 6.91
N ALA A 27 -2.23 -13.25 8.05
CA ALA A 27 -0.81 -13.54 8.24
C ALA A 27 -0.26 -14.50 7.17
N TRP A 28 -0.94 -15.61 6.89
CA TRP A 28 -0.49 -16.56 5.86
C TRP A 28 -0.41 -15.93 4.46
N ALA A 29 -1.38 -15.11 4.07
CA ALA A 29 -1.37 -14.39 2.80
C ALA A 29 -0.24 -13.35 2.75
N ALA A 30 -0.07 -12.57 3.82
CA ALA A 30 1.00 -11.59 3.94
C ALA A 30 2.38 -12.23 3.87
N ASP A 31 2.64 -13.28 4.65
CA ASP A 31 3.90 -14.00 4.66
C ASP A 31 4.21 -14.62 3.28
N SER A 32 3.17 -15.16 2.62
CA SER A 32 3.30 -15.70 1.26
C SER A 32 3.62 -14.63 0.22
N ALA A 33 3.02 -13.45 0.33
CA ALA A 33 3.25 -12.32 -0.57
C ALA A 33 4.65 -11.71 -0.35
N ILE A 34 5.06 -11.53 0.90
CA ILE A 34 6.41 -11.12 1.30
C ILE A 34 7.46 -12.08 0.74
N ALA A 35 7.24 -13.40 0.86
CA ALA A 35 8.14 -14.42 0.33
C ALA A 35 8.29 -14.38 -1.20
N ARG A 36 7.29 -13.85 -1.91
CA ARG A 36 7.33 -13.62 -3.37
C ARG A 36 7.84 -12.23 -3.75
N GLY A 37 8.21 -11.39 -2.77
CA GLY A 37 8.67 -10.02 -3.04
C GLY A 37 7.56 -9.04 -3.42
N GLN A 38 6.29 -9.35 -3.16
CA GLN A 38 5.18 -8.44 -3.49
C GLN A 38 5.14 -7.25 -2.53
N GLY A 39 4.94 -6.04 -3.04
CA GLY A 39 4.88 -4.84 -2.19
C GLY A 39 6.23 -4.32 -1.70
N ASN A 40 7.34 -4.71 -2.34
CA ASN A 40 8.69 -4.29 -1.96
C ASN A 40 9.19 -3.00 -2.68
N GLY A 41 8.35 -2.28 -3.42
CA GLY A 41 8.75 -1.08 -4.16
C GLY A 41 9.70 -1.32 -5.34
N LEU A 42 9.78 -2.56 -5.85
CA LEU A 42 10.62 -2.93 -6.99
C LEU A 42 9.79 -3.60 -8.09
N ASP A 43 10.14 -3.33 -9.34
CA ASP A 43 9.56 -3.99 -10.52
C ASP A 43 10.13 -5.41 -10.73
N SER A 44 9.71 -6.09 -11.81
CA SER A 44 10.19 -7.44 -12.14
C SER A 44 11.69 -7.52 -12.46
N ASN A 45 12.32 -6.39 -12.78
CA ASN A 45 13.75 -6.28 -13.06
C ASN A 45 14.55 -5.78 -11.83
N GLY A 46 13.90 -5.62 -10.68
CA GLY A 46 14.52 -5.11 -9.46
C GLY A 46 14.79 -3.61 -9.49
N GLN A 47 14.17 -2.85 -10.39
CA GLN A 47 14.25 -1.39 -10.42
C GLN A 47 13.21 -0.77 -9.49
N PRO A 48 13.51 0.34 -8.80
CA PRO A 48 12.53 1.06 -8.02
C PRO A 48 11.30 1.43 -8.84
N THR A 49 10.11 1.17 -8.30
CA THR A 49 8.85 1.53 -8.94
C THR A 49 7.84 1.96 -7.88
N VAL A 50 7.21 3.11 -8.12
CA VAL A 50 6.11 3.59 -7.30
C VAL A 50 4.82 3.09 -7.93
N SER A 51 4.03 2.34 -7.17
CA SER A 51 2.71 1.89 -7.61
C SER A 51 1.77 1.80 -6.43
N TYR A 52 0.48 2.03 -6.70
CA TYR A 52 -0.54 1.95 -5.67
C TYR A 52 -0.66 0.54 -5.08
N GLU A 53 -0.41 -0.51 -5.87
CA GLU A 53 -0.48 -1.90 -5.41
C GLU A 53 0.59 -2.20 -4.37
N HIS A 54 1.81 -1.65 -4.54
CA HIS A 54 2.86 -1.79 -3.55
C HIS A 54 2.44 -1.10 -2.25
N GLY A 55 1.92 0.11 -2.38
CA GLY A 55 1.47 0.91 -1.25
C GLY A 55 0.32 0.29 -0.46
N GLU A 56 -0.71 -0.18 -1.17
CA GLU A 56 -1.86 -0.87 -0.58
C GLU A 56 -1.45 -2.10 0.21
N PHE A 57 -0.53 -2.90 -0.33
CA PHE A 57 -0.03 -4.05 0.40
C PHE A 57 0.73 -3.62 1.66
N GLN A 58 1.56 -2.59 1.58
CA GLN A 58 2.28 -2.04 2.75
C GLN A 58 1.31 -1.48 3.79
N TRP A 59 0.23 -0.81 3.37
CA TRP A 59 -0.82 -0.32 4.25
C TRP A 59 -1.57 -1.46 4.95
N ALA A 60 -1.80 -2.57 4.27
CA ALA A 60 -2.33 -3.79 4.87
C ALA A 60 -1.35 -4.44 5.87
N LEU A 61 -0.05 -4.45 5.56
CA LEU A 61 0.98 -4.93 6.48
C LEU A 61 1.05 -4.09 7.75
N ARG A 62 0.79 -2.77 7.68
CA ARG A 62 0.70 -1.90 8.87
C ARG A 62 -0.36 -2.42 9.84
N LEU A 63 -1.54 -2.77 9.34
CA LEU A 63 -2.63 -3.30 10.17
C LEU A 63 -2.25 -4.63 10.84
N LEU A 64 -1.50 -5.49 10.14
CA LEU A 64 -0.96 -6.73 10.73
C LEU A 64 0.10 -6.43 11.79
N TYR A 65 0.99 -5.47 11.56
CA TYR A 65 1.98 -5.05 12.55
C TYR A 65 1.29 -4.51 13.81
N GLU A 66 0.34 -3.57 13.68
CA GLU A 66 -0.38 -2.98 14.80
C GLU A 66 -1.16 -4.02 15.61
N ARG A 67 -1.69 -5.05 14.95
CA ARG A 67 -2.44 -6.11 15.61
C ARG A 67 -1.56 -7.15 16.30
N THR A 68 -0.41 -7.49 15.72
CA THR A 68 0.39 -8.65 16.14
C THR A 68 1.69 -8.28 16.83
N GLY A 69 2.18 -7.05 16.66
CA GLY A 69 3.52 -6.62 17.06
C GLY A 69 4.65 -7.26 16.26
N ASN A 70 4.36 -8.06 15.21
CA ASN A 70 5.39 -8.73 14.43
C ASN A 70 6.17 -7.73 13.56
N LYS A 71 7.38 -7.41 13.99
CA LYS A 71 8.26 -6.41 13.36
C LYS A 71 8.65 -6.76 11.93
N THR A 72 8.56 -8.02 11.50
CA THR A 72 8.80 -8.39 10.10
C THR A 72 7.92 -7.60 9.13
N TYR A 73 6.66 -7.33 9.50
CA TYR A 73 5.75 -6.52 8.67
C TYR A 73 6.20 -5.06 8.60
N TYR A 74 6.55 -4.46 9.74
CA TYR A 74 7.08 -3.09 9.79
C TYR A 74 8.36 -2.94 8.98
N ASP A 75 9.31 -3.87 9.15
CA ASP A 75 10.60 -3.83 8.47
C ASP A 75 10.45 -3.99 6.96
N TYR A 76 9.48 -4.79 6.52
CA TYR A 76 9.15 -4.94 5.11
C TYR A 76 8.57 -3.67 4.50
N ILE A 77 7.65 -2.99 5.22
CA ILE A 77 7.10 -1.68 4.83
C ILE A 77 8.23 -0.68 4.65
N GLN A 78 9.07 -0.52 5.69
CA GLN A 78 10.15 0.46 5.68
C GLN A 78 11.13 0.20 4.53
N LYS A 79 11.54 -1.06 4.33
CA LYS A 79 12.43 -1.44 3.23
C LYS A 79 11.81 -1.16 1.86
N GLY A 80 10.52 -1.45 1.68
CA GLY A 80 9.82 -1.23 0.43
C GLY A 80 9.74 0.26 0.07
N VAL A 81 9.42 1.11 1.06
CA VAL A 81 9.43 2.56 0.88
C VAL A 81 10.84 3.09 0.63
N ASP A 82 11.84 2.61 1.36
CA ASP A 82 13.23 3.06 1.17
C ASP A 82 13.80 2.68 -0.21
N ASN A 83 13.30 1.62 -0.86
CA ASN A 83 13.70 1.29 -2.23
C ASN A 83 13.29 2.34 -3.26
N VAL A 84 12.20 3.07 -3.02
CA VAL A 84 11.67 4.10 -3.94
C VAL A 84 12.08 5.51 -3.56
N LEU A 85 12.85 5.70 -2.48
CA LEU A 85 13.31 7.00 -2.04
C LEU A 85 14.81 7.16 -2.24
N LEU A 86 15.21 8.35 -2.68
CA LEU A 86 16.60 8.79 -2.59
C LEU A 86 16.94 9.17 -1.14
N PRO A 87 18.24 9.26 -0.77
CA PRO A 87 18.64 9.61 0.61
C PRO A 87 18.10 10.96 1.10
N ASN A 88 17.81 11.91 0.20
CA ASN A 88 17.22 13.21 0.51
C ASN A 88 15.68 13.17 0.64
N GLY A 89 15.04 12.03 0.38
CA GLY A 89 13.59 11.84 0.41
C GLY A 89 12.87 12.16 -0.89
N THR A 90 13.58 12.50 -1.97
CA THR A 90 12.97 12.60 -3.31
C THR A 90 12.50 11.23 -3.77
N VAL A 91 11.30 11.17 -4.35
CA VAL A 91 10.74 9.94 -4.90
C VAL A 91 11.47 9.58 -6.20
N GLY A 92 12.07 8.38 -6.24
CA GLY A 92 12.80 7.84 -7.39
C GLY A 92 11.93 7.00 -8.33
N GLY A 93 12.57 6.13 -9.14
CA GLY A 93 11.85 5.07 -9.86
C GLY A 93 11.01 5.51 -11.06
N GLY A 94 11.34 6.63 -11.70
CA GLY A 94 10.57 7.14 -12.84
C GLY A 94 9.22 7.72 -12.45
N TYR A 95 9.08 8.18 -11.19
CA TYR A 95 7.90 8.86 -10.66
C TYR A 95 7.30 9.81 -11.69
N SER A 96 6.05 9.55 -12.01
CA SER A 96 5.25 10.35 -12.93
C SER A 96 4.07 10.89 -12.13
N LEU A 97 3.66 12.13 -12.41
CA LEU A 97 2.59 12.83 -11.67
C LEU A 97 1.22 12.14 -11.85
N ILE A 98 1.03 10.94 -11.27
CA ILE A 98 -0.19 10.14 -11.32
C ILE A 98 -0.80 10.08 -9.93
N LEU A 99 -2.08 10.44 -9.81
CA LEU A 99 -2.80 10.51 -8.53
C LEU A 99 -2.81 9.18 -7.77
N SER A 100 -2.78 8.04 -8.50
CA SER A 100 -2.83 6.72 -7.90
C SER A 100 -1.63 6.40 -7.01
N GLU A 101 -0.52 7.10 -7.14
CA GLU A 101 0.72 6.80 -6.43
C GLU A 101 0.81 7.45 -5.04
N SER A 102 -0.20 8.25 -4.65
CA SER A 102 -0.26 8.92 -3.34
C SER A 102 -0.65 7.93 -2.23
N ASP A 103 0.33 7.49 -1.45
CA ASP A 103 0.12 6.49 -0.39
C ASP A 103 0.29 7.09 1.03
N PRO A 104 -0.66 6.87 1.97
CA PRO A 104 -0.49 7.24 3.38
C PRO A 104 0.69 6.56 4.10
N VAL A 105 1.35 5.55 3.53
CA VAL A 105 2.51 4.86 4.14
C VAL A 105 3.67 5.81 4.48
N PHE A 106 3.91 6.84 3.66
CA PHE A 106 4.97 7.83 3.93
C PHE A 106 4.66 8.64 5.20
N LEU A 107 3.38 9.00 5.40
CA LEU A 107 2.91 9.69 6.60
C LEU A 107 3.03 8.81 7.84
N TYR A 108 2.73 7.53 7.71
CA TYR A 108 2.91 6.54 8.77
C TYR A 108 4.38 6.42 9.18
N LEU A 109 5.29 6.20 8.23
CA LEU A 109 6.72 6.07 8.51
C LEU A 109 7.31 7.36 9.09
N TYR A 110 6.88 8.54 8.61
CA TYR A 110 7.27 9.79 9.25
C TYR A 110 6.78 9.87 10.70
N THR A 111 5.56 9.42 10.97
CA THR A 111 4.99 9.46 12.32
C THR A 111 5.76 8.58 13.29
N THR A 112 6.19 7.39 12.86
CA THR A 112 6.90 6.41 13.69
C THR A 112 8.39 6.70 13.83
N THR A 113 9.06 7.13 12.76
CA THR A 113 10.53 7.31 12.74
C THR A 113 10.99 8.74 12.99
N LYS A 114 10.14 9.72 12.66
CA LYS A 114 10.49 11.15 12.55
C LYS A 114 11.59 11.46 11.52
N GLU A 115 11.95 10.52 10.66
CA GLU A 115 12.94 10.75 9.61
C GLU A 115 12.38 11.67 8.51
N ILE A 116 13.08 12.76 8.23
CA ILE A 116 12.60 13.82 7.34
C ILE A 116 12.36 13.33 5.91
N LYS A 117 13.09 12.32 5.44
CA LYS A 117 12.97 11.78 4.07
C LYS A 117 11.54 11.33 3.75
N TYR A 118 10.82 10.77 4.71
CA TYR A 118 9.43 10.33 4.52
C TYR A 118 8.47 11.52 4.42
N LYS A 119 8.73 12.60 5.17
CA LYS A 119 7.97 13.83 5.03
C LYS A 119 8.25 14.51 3.69
N THR A 120 9.51 14.54 3.23
CA THR A 120 9.86 15.09 1.92
C THR A 120 9.06 14.40 0.80
N ALA A 121 9.01 13.06 0.82
CA ALA A 121 8.20 12.30 -0.13
C ALA A 121 6.70 12.65 -0.03
N ALA A 122 6.15 12.70 1.18
CA ALA A 122 4.75 13.08 1.39
C ALA A 122 4.47 14.53 0.92
N ASP A 123 5.40 15.46 1.11
CA ASP A 123 5.28 16.84 0.63
C ASP A 123 5.25 16.89 -0.91
N GLU A 124 6.00 16.02 -1.59
CA GLU A 124 6.00 15.89 -3.05
C GLU A 124 4.65 15.43 -3.59
N PHE A 125 4.06 14.36 -3.03
CA PHE A 125 2.71 13.92 -3.38
C PHE A 125 1.64 14.97 -3.06
N ARG A 126 1.78 15.67 -1.92
CA ARG A 126 0.86 16.76 -1.57
C ARG A 126 0.91 17.90 -2.59
N ALA A 127 2.10 18.29 -3.04
CA ALA A 127 2.27 19.35 -4.02
C ALA A 127 1.64 18.98 -5.38
N GLN A 128 1.67 17.71 -5.75
CA GLN A 128 0.99 17.22 -6.95
C GLN A 128 -0.53 17.49 -6.92
N LEU A 129 -1.18 17.34 -5.76
CA LEU A 129 -2.63 17.58 -5.63
C LEU A 129 -3.05 19.03 -5.92
N ASP A 130 -2.12 19.99 -5.80
CA ASP A 130 -2.40 21.39 -6.12
C ASP A 130 -2.42 21.65 -7.63
N ILE A 131 -1.65 20.88 -8.40
CA ILE A 131 -1.55 21.03 -9.87
C ILE A 131 -2.38 19.98 -10.63
N HIS A 132 -2.92 18.98 -9.94
CA HIS A 132 -3.70 17.92 -10.57
C HIS A 132 -5.01 18.48 -11.17
N SER A 133 -5.29 18.09 -12.41
CA SER A 133 -6.48 18.59 -13.13
C SER A 133 -7.77 18.15 -12.44
N ARG A 134 -8.79 19.02 -12.51
CA ARG A 134 -10.09 18.82 -11.87
C ARG A 134 -11.23 18.99 -12.87
N THR A 135 -12.33 18.29 -12.64
CA THR A 135 -13.60 18.53 -13.34
C THR A 135 -14.17 19.89 -12.96
N ALA A 136 -15.19 20.37 -13.68
CA ALA A 136 -15.90 21.60 -13.32
C ALA A 136 -16.51 21.54 -11.91
N GLN A 137 -16.80 20.32 -11.43
CA GLN A 137 -17.32 20.01 -10.11
C GLN A 137 -16.23 19.90 -9.04
N GLY A 138 -14.95 20.06 -9.40
CA GLY A 138 -13.81 20.09 -8.49
C GLY A 138 -13.19 18.72 -8.17
N GLN A 139 -13.70 17.64 -8.77
CA GLN A 139 -13.16 16.29 -8.59
C GLN A 139 -11.87 16.11 -9.38
N PHE A 140 -10.87 15.42 -8.83
CA PHE A 140 -9.66 15.09 -9.57
C PHE A 140 -9.96 14.23 -10.80
N TRP A 141 -9.28 14.54 -11.91
CA TRP A 141 -9.22 13.64 -13.06
C TRP A 141 -8.51 12.36 -12.65
N HIS A 142 -9.03 11.19 -13.05
CA HIS A 142 -8.45 9.91 -12.69
C HIS A 142 -7.01 9.79 -13.20
N LYS A 143 -6.77 10.20 -14.46
CA LYS A 143 -5.43 10.38 -15.05
C LYS A 143 -5.46 11.55 -16.04
N ILE A 144 -4.29 12.13 -16.32
CA ILE A 144 -4.17 13.22 -17.31
C ILE A 144 -4.73 12.83 -18.68
N GLN A 145 -4.54 11.56 -19.09
CA GLN A 145 -5.06 11.01 -20.35
C GLN A 145 -6.59 10.77 -20.36
N TYR A 146 -7.27 10.92 -19.21
CA TYR A 146 -8.72 10.77 -19.06
C TYR A 146 -9.37 12.10 -18.67
N PRO A 147 -9.46 13.06 -19.60
CA PRO A 147 -9.93 14.40 -19.30
C PRO A 147 -11.38 14.40 -18.81
N ASN A 148 -11.63 15.16 -17.75
CA ASN A 148 -12.94 15.33 -17.11
C ASN A 148 -13.59 14.04 -16.58
N GLN A 149 -12.81 12.99 -16.31
CA GLN A 149 -13.31 11.76 -15.72
C GLN A 149 -12.77 11.59 -14.30
N GLY A 150 -13.66 11.47 -13.32
CA GLY A 150 -13.32 10.98 -12.00
C GLY A 150 -13.78 9.54 -11.83
N TRP A 151 -12.94 8.68 -11.26
CA TRP A 151 -13.25 7.28 -11.03
C TRP A 151 -13.34 6.99 -9.54
N LEU A 152 -14.10 5.95 -9.18
CA LEU A 152 -14.34 5.59 -7.78
C LEU A 152 -13.05 5.19 -7.05
N ASP A 153 -12.12 4.54 -7.73
CA ASP A 153 -10.80 4.19 -7.21
C ASP A 153 -9.91 5.43 -7.00
N GLY A 154 -10.07 6.49 -7.81
CA GLY A 154 -9.34 7.75 -7.63
C GLY A 154 -9.65 8.47 -6.31
N ILE A 155 -10.85 8.24 -5.75
CA ILE A 155 -11.26 8.74 -4.44
C ILE A 155 -10.32 8.17 -3.37
N TYR A 156 -10.18 6.85 -3.35
CA TYR A 156 -9.33 6.18 -2.37
C TYR A 156 -7.86 6.60 -2.51
N MET A 157 -7.32 6.62 -3.73
CA MET A 157 -5.90 6.91 -3.94
C MET A 157 -5.52 8.36 -3.62
N GLY A 158 -6.36 9.33 -3.99
CA GLY A 158 -6.04 10.75 -3.76
C GLY A 158 -6.48 11.26 -2.39
N GLU A 159 -7.70 10.94 -1.99
CA GLU A 159 -8.33 11.63 -0.85
C GLU A 159 -7.89 11.11 0.50
N VAL A 160 -7.67 9.80 0.63
CA VAL A 160 -7.23 9.20 1.90
C VAL A 160 -5.90 9.81 2.29
N PHE A 161 -4.97 9.89 1.34
CA PHE A 161 -3.71 10.59 1.50
C PHE A 161 -3.93 12.08 1.78
N TYR A 162 -4.76 12.78 0.99
CA TYR A 162 -4.95 14.22 1.13
C TYR A 162 -5.53 14.61 2.50
N ALA A 163 -6.55 13.89 2.97
CA ALA A 163 -7.16 14.10 4.27
C ALA A 163 -6.16 13.81 5.40
N ALA A 164 -5.42 12.71 5.32
CA ALA A 164 -4.39 12.36 6.31
C ALA A 164 -3.28 13.41 6.37
N TYR A 165 -2.76 13.85 5.22
CA TYR A 165 -1.75 14.90 5.14
C TYR A 165 -2.28 16.21 5.73
N THR A 166 -3.49 16.62 5.31
CA THR A 166 -4.11 17.87 5.77
C THR A 166 -4.31 17.85 7.27
N GLN A 167 -4.81 16.75 7.84
CA GLN A 167 -4.95 16.59 9.28
C GLN A 167 -3.61 16.71 10.03
N MET A 168 -2.53 16.16 9.48
CA MET A 168 -1.21 16.14 10.14
C MET A 168 -0.47 17.47 10.06
N PHE A 169 -0.55 18.17 8.93
CA PHE A 169 0.34 19.31 8.64
C PHE A 169 -0.38 20.61 8.30
N GLN A 170 -1.65 20.55 7.91
CA GLN A 170 -2.42 21.69 7.41
C GLN A 170 -3.83 21.75 8.02
N SER A 171 -3.96 21.41 9.30
CA SER A 171 -5.28 21.22 9.95
C SER A 171 -6.18 22.45 9.89
N HIS A 172 -5.60 23.66 9.80
CA HIS A 172 -6.31 24.93 9.67
C HIS A 172 -6.47 25.43 8.22
N ASN A 173 -6.06 24.65 7.22
CA ASN A 173 -6.20 25.00 5.81
C ASN A 173 -7.62 24.68 5.33
N GLN A 174 -8.51 25.67 5.44
CA GLN A 174 -9.91 25.52 5.06
C GLN A 174 -10.09 25.12 3.59
N SER A 175 -9.28 25.68 2.68
CA SER A 175 -9.34 25.34 1.25
C SER A 175 -9.01 23.87 1.01
N ALA A 176 -8.04 23.32 1.73
CA ALA A 176 -7.70 21.91 1.62
C ALA A 176 -8.85 21.01 2.09
N TRP A 177 -9.48 21.34 3.21
CA TRP A 177 -10.66 20.61 3.71
C TRP A 177 -11.86 20.69 2.77
N VAL A 178 -12.11 21.86 2.16
CA VAL A 178 -13.15 22.00 1.13
C VAL A 178 -12.83 21.11 -0.08
N HIS A 179 -11.56 21.04 -0.50
CA HIS A 179 -11.19 20.18 -1.63
C HIS A 179 -11.40 18.70 -1.32
N VAL A 180 -11.06 18.25 -0.10
CA VAL A 180 -11.31 16.88 0.38
C VAL A 180 -12.81 16.59 0.39
N ASP A 181 -13.63 17.50 0.93
CA ASP A 181 -15.07 17.35 1.00
C ASP A 181 -15.73 17.22 -0.38
N VAL A 182 -15.31 18.04 -1.34
CA VAL A 182 -15.80 18.01 -2.73
C VAL A 182 -15.59 16.66 -3.39
N GLN A 183 -14.52 15.93 -3.03
CA GLN A 183 -14.30 14.63 -3.65
C GLN A 183 -15.28 13.54 -3.11
N GLN A 184 -15.72 13.67 -1.85
CA GLN A 184 -16.57 12.67 -1.17
C GLN A 184 -18.07 12.91 -1.33
N HIS A 185 -18.49 14.17 -1.22
CA HIS A 185 -19.90 14.51 -1.02
C HIS A 185 -20.56 15.15 -2.23
N ASN A 186 -19.88 15.24 -3.37
CA ASN A 186 -20.45 15.90 -4.54
C ASN A 186 -21.40 14.95 -5.30
N PRO A 187 -22.73 15.20 -5.27
CA PRO A 187 -23.72 14.32 -5.92
C PRO A 187 -23.68 14.40 -7.45
N ASN A 188 -22.94 15.37 -8.00
CA ASN A 188 -22.72 15.54 -9.43
C ASN A 188 -21.39 14.96 -9.92
N VAL A 189 -20.74 14.12 -9.10
CA VAL A 189 -19.57 13.36 -9.53
C VAL A 189 -19.98 12.41 -10.65
N CYS A 190 -19.50 12.71 -11.85
CA CYS A 190 -19.69 11.85 -13.00
C CYS A 190 -18.74 10.66 -12.90
N TYR A 191 -19.22 9.55 -12.32
CA TYR A 191 -18.55 8.26 -12.43
C TYR A 191 -18.78 7.70 -13.84
N TYR A 192 -17.82 7.89 -14.73
CA TYR A 192 -17.82 7.23 -16.03
C TYR A 192 -17.22 5.82 -15.86
N LYS A 193 -17.96 4.80 -16.30
CA LYS A 193 -17.50 3.41 -16.40
C LYS A 193 -16.86 3.16 -17.76
#